data_AF-A0A1V5P3M4-F1
#
_entry.id   AF-A0A1V5P3M4-F1
#
_cell.length_a   1.000
_cell.length_b   1.000
_cell.length_c   1.000
_cell.angle_alpha   90.00
_cell.angle_beta   90.00
_cell.angle_gamma   90.00
#
_symmetry.space_group_name_H-M   'P 1'
#
loop_
_entity.id
_entity.type
_entity.pdbx_description
1 polymer ?
#
loop_
_entity_poly.entity_id
_entity_poly.type
_entity_poly.pdbx_seq_one_letter_code
_entity_poly.pdbx_strand_id
1 'polypeptide(L)'
;MGPIKFNSLFRIHSVTISFALKKRKLNFLIVIFIFNIISAKAQTPLDANLSINNNTGIFSLVIPDSTNISEIELQIGSNENPTEVFEHIFIYDQTSGLPNGLSFSRSGVTINLGLGTITPLNIYHVKTRLKNGSGDWSDWYEFVGN
;
A
#
# COMPACT_ATOMS: atom_id res chain seq x y z
N MET A 1 -14.36 55.27 -16.83
CA MET A 1 -13.80 53.96 -16.42
C MET A 1 -14.25 52.93 -17.44
N GLY A 2 -13.36 52.54 -18.36
CA GLY A 2 -13.63 51.50 -19.34
C GLY A 2 -13.30 50.11 -18.78
N PRO A 3 -13.94 49.03 -19.24
CA PRO A 3 -13.64 47.68 -18.75
C PRO A 3 -12.28 47.20 -19.24
N ILE A 4 -11.51 46.64 -18.30
CA ILE A 4 -10.22 45.98 -18.49
C ILE A 4 -10.44 44.67 -19.24
N LYS A 5 -9.78 44.49 -20.40
CA LYS A 5 -9.77 43.21 -21.13
C LYS A 5 -8.76 42.27 -20.49
N PHE A 6 -9.22 41.15 -19.94
CA PHE A 6 -8.37 40.02 -19.56
C PHE A 6 -7.96 39.23 -20.81
N ASN A 7 -6.66 39.24 -21.13
CA ASN A 7 -6.09 38.31 -22.09
C ASN A 7 -5.67 37.04 -21.35
N SER A 8 -6.42 35.95 -21.49
CA SER A 8 -5.88 34.61 -21.26
C SER A 8 -6.11 33.74 -22.50
N LEU A 9 -5.10 33.70 -23.36
CA LEU A 9 -5.01 32.81 -24.50
C LEU A 9 -4.62 31.42 -23.98
N PHE A 10 -5.60 30.60 -23.57
CA PHE A 10 -5.38 29.16 -23.44
C PHE A 10 -5.37 28.56 -24.84
N ARG A 11 -4.18 28.47 -25.43
CA ARG A 11 -3.98 27.85 -26.74
C ARG A 11 -3.82 26.34 -26.55
N ILE A 12 -4.94 25.62 -26.51
CA ILE A 12 -4.92 24.15 -26.66
C ILE A 12 -4.58 23.88 -28.12
N HIS A 13 -3.34 23.43 -28.39
CA HIS A 13 -3.01 22.87 -29.68
C HIS A 13 -3.81 21.57 -29.84
N SER A 14 -4.90 21.65 -30.59
CA SER A 14 -5.58 20.47 -31.10
C SER A 14 -4.63 19.82 -32.10
N VAL A 15 -3.98 18.72 -31.69
CA VAL A 15 -3.22 17.86 -32.60
C VAL A 15 -4.25 16.99 -33.34
N THR A 16 -4.59 17.37 -34.56
CA THR A 16 -5.37 16.51 -35.45
C THR A 16 -4.44 15.46 -36.04
N ILE A 17 -4.48 14.23 -35.51
CA ILE A 17 -3.75 13.09 -36.08
C ILE A 17 -4.57 12.54 -37.25
N SER A 18 -4.16 12.86 -38.47
CA SER A 18 -4.76 12.29 -39.68
C SER A 18 -4.10 10.94 -39.96
N PHE A 19 -4.83 9.84 -39.74
CA PHE A 19 -4.36 8.49 -40.05
C PHE A 19 -4.66 8.14 -41.51
N ALA A 20 -3.62 8.14 -42.35
CA ALA A 20 -3.69 7.49 -43.65
C ALA A 20 -3.69 5.95 -43.44
N LEU A 21 -4.87 5.34 -43.50
CA LEU A 21 -5.06 3.89 -43.37
C LEU A 21 -4.51 3.14 -44.57
N LYS A 22 -3.24 2.72 -44.50
CA LYS A 22 -2.74 1.61 -45.33
C LYS A 22 -3.06 0.29 -44.62
N LYS A 23 -3.96 -0.50 -45.23
CA LYS A 23 -4.38 -1.86 -44.81
C LYS A 23 -3.21 -2.69 -44.25
N ARG A 24 -3.02 -2.70 -42.93
CA ARG A 24 -2.34 -3.78 -42.21
C ARG A 24 -3.05 -3.96 -40.87
N LYS A 25 -3.43 -5.20 -40.59
CA LYS A 25 -4.18 -5.69 -39.41
C LYS A 25 -3.39 -5.54 -38.10
N LEU A 26 -2.92 -4.34 -37.77
CA LEU A 26 -2.01 -4.09 -36.63
C LEU A 26 -2.39 -2.84 -35.80
N ASN A 27 -3.65 -2.39 -35.87
CA ASN A 27 -4.09 -1.19 -35.12
C ASN A 27 -5.15 -1.48 -34.05
N PHE A 28 -5.65 -2.72 -33.93
CA PHE A 28 -6.60 -3.07 -32.87
C PHE A 28 -5.90 -3.43 -31.55
N LEU A 29 -4.61 -3.79 -31.59
CA LEU A 29 -3.84 -4.20 -30.40
C LEU A 29 -3.40 -3.00 -29.53
N ILE A 30 -3.16 -1.83 -30.14
CA ILE A 30 -2.59 -0.67 -29.43
C ILE A 30 -3.66 0.11 -28.66
N VAL A 31 -4.93 0.11 -29.12
CA VAL A 31 -6.03 0.79 -28.41
C VAL A 31 -6.45 0.02 -27.15
N ILE A 32 -6.31 -1.31 -27.13
CA ILE A 32 -6.55 -2.14 -25.94
C ILE A 32 -5.48 -1.90 -24.87
N PHE A 33 -4.26 -1.50 -25.25
CA PHE A 33 -3.17 -1.24 -24.29
C PHE A 33 -3.33 0.09 -23.53
N ILE A 34 -4.09 1.05 -24.07
CA ILE A 34 -4.31 2.36 -23.42
C ILE A 34 -5.49 2.32 -22.43
N PHE A 35 -6.39 1.33 -22.55
CA PHE A 35 -7.55 1.17 -21.65
C PHE A 35 -7.32 0.25 -20.46
N ASN A 36 -6.13 -0.31 -20.32
CA ASN A 36 -5.73 -1.05 -19.13
C ASN A 36 -5.04 -0.10 -18.13
N ILE A 37 -5.77 0.94 -17.67
CA ILE A 37 -5.51 1.46 -16.32
C ILE A 37 -6.04 0.38 -15.37
N ILE A 38 -5.33 -0.74 -15.31
CA ILE A 38 -5.52 -1.75 -14.28
C ILE A 38 -5.16 -0.99 -13.01
N SER A 39 -6.14 -0.74 -12.15
CA SER A 39 -5.87 -0.40 -10.76
C SER A 39 -4.98 -1.51 -10.22
N ALA A 40 -3.68 -1.22 -10.18
CA ALA A 40 -2.68 -2.18 -9.78
C ALA A 40 -2.75 -2.25 -8.26
N LYS A 41 -3.17 -3.41 -7.73
CA LYS A 41 -3.09 -3.70 -6.30
C LYS A 41 -1.69 -3.36 -5.78
N ALA A 42 -1.59 -2.96 -4.53
CA ALA A 42 -0.27 -2.80 -3.92
C ALA A 42 0.48 -4.14 -3.91
N GLN A 43 1.81 -4.06 -3.84
CA GLN A 43 2.62 -5.26 -3.64
C GLN A 43 2.30 -5.92 -2.30
N THR A 44 2.48 -7.23 -2.22
CA THR A 44 2.40 -7.99 -0.96
C THR A 44 3.77 -7.99 -0.26
N PRO A 45 3.79 -8.17 1.07
CA PRO A 45 5.03 -8.51 1.78
C PRO A 45 5.67 -9.79 1.20
N LEU A 46 7.00 -9.87 1.24
CA LEU A 46 7.74 -11.08 0.89
C LEU A 46 7.74 -12.11 2.02
N ASP A 47 7.84 -11.61 3.25
CA ASP A 47 7.88 -12.42 4.46
C ASP A 47 7.39 -11.58 5.64
N ALA A 48 6.93 -12.24 6.69
CA ALA A 48 6.57 -11.60 7.95
C ALA A 48 6.70 -12.58 9.12
N ASN A 49 6.98 -12.03 10.29
CA ASN A 49 7.12 -12.76 11.54
C ASN A 49 6.51 -11.97 12.70
N LEU A 50 5.90 -12.67 13.65
CA LEU A 50 5.45 -12.11 14.91
C LEU A 50 6.32 -12.68 16.04
N SER A 51 6.95 -11.81 16.82
CA SER A 51 7.74 -12.17 17.99
C SER A 51 7.11 -11.56 19.24
N ILE A 52 6.94 -12.36 20.28
CA ILE A 52 6.34 -11.91 21.54
C ILE A 52 7.27 -12.24 22.69
N ASN A 53 7.66 -11.23 23.47
CA ASN A 53 8.50 -11.39 24.64
C ASN A 53 7.91 -10.59 25.79
N ASN A 54 7.63 -11.24 26.93
CA ASN A 54 7.02 -10.62 28.11
C ASN A 54 5.79 -9.77 27.75
N ASN A 55 4.88 -10.35 26.96
CA ASN A 55 3.67 -9.71 26.43
C ASN A 55 3.91 -8.51 25.49
N THR A 56 5.15 -8.18 25.16
CA THR A 56 5.47 -7.13 24.19
C THR A 56 5.63 -7.76 22.80
N GLY A 57 4.84 -7.28 21.85
CA GLY A 57 4.86 -7.77 20.46
C GLY A 57 5.76 -6.94 19.56
N ILE A 58 6.53 -7.60 18.71
CA ILE A 58 7.21 -7.01 17.55
C ILE A 58 6.76 -7.77 16.32
N PHE A 59 6.19 -7.05 15.36
CA PHE A 59 5.87 -7.58 14.04
C PHE A 59 6.93 -7.13 13.03
N SER A 60 7.65 -8.10 12.49
CA SER A 60 8.69 -7.87 11.49
C SER A 60 8.16 -8.25 10.12
N LEU A 61 8.45 -7.45 9.11
CA LEU A 61 7.98 -7.69 7.74
C LEU A 61 9.05 -7.28 6.73
N VAL A 62 9.15 -8.05 5.65
CA VAL A 62 10.09 -7.80 4.55
C VAL A 62 9.28 -7.30 3.36
N ILE A 63 9.51 -6.05 2.98
CA ILE A 63 8.86 -5.41 1.83
C ILE A 63 9.95 -5.12 0.80
N PRO A 64 9.81 -5.57 -0.47
CA PRO A 64 10.75 -5.19 -1.52
C PRO A 64 10.82 -3.67 -1.62
N ASP A 65 12.01 -3.13 -1.86
CA ASP A 65 12.20 -1.68 -2.00
C ASP A 65 11.22 -1.12 -3.04
N SER A 66 10.22 -0.41 -2.53
CA SER A 66 9.15 0.17 -3.32
C SER A 66 8.93 1.58 -2.81
N THR A 67 8.95 2.51 -3.75
CA THR A 67 8.78 3.94 -3.45
C THR A 67 7.33 4.34 -3.22
N ASN A 68 6.38 3.39 -3.31
CA ASN A 68 4.96 3.70 -3.39
C ASN A 68 4.11 3.02 -2.32
N ILE A 69 4.64 2.69 -1.14
CA ILE A 69 3.82 2.23 0.00
C ILE A 69 3.44 3.43 0.87
N SER A 70 2.16 3.55 1.22
CA SER A 70 1.65 4.61 2.10
C SER A 70 1.24 4.10 3.47
N GLU A 71 0.66 2.90 3.56
CA GLU A 71 0.12 2.35 4.81
C GLU A 71 0.39 0.85 4.90
N ILE A 72 0.51 0.36 6.14
CA ILE A 72 0.60 -1.07 6.49
C ILE A 72 -0.54 -1.35 7.46
N GLU A 73 -1.45 -2.24 7.07
CA GLU A 73 -2.49 -2.74 7.98
C GLU A 73 -2.04 -4.05 8.60
N LEU A 74 -2.23 -4.19 9.91
CA LEU A 74 -1.91 -5.39 10.67
C LEU A 74 -3.10 -5.76 11.56
N GLN A 75 -3.52 -7.02 11.47
CA GLN A 75 -4.55 -7.58 12.33
C GLN A 75 -4.05 -8.91 12.95
N ILE A 76 -4.24 -9.08 14.26
CA ILE A 76 -3.81 -10.22 15.06
C ILE A 76 -4.95 -10.68 15.98
N GLY A 77 -5.07 -12.00 16.13
CA GLY A 77 -6.17 -12.65 16.85
C GLY A 77 -5.96 -14.15 16.98
N SER A 78 -7.00 -14.83 17.44
CA SER A 78 -7.06 -16.26 17.76
C SER A 78 -7.69 -17.11 16.66
N ASN A 79 -8.22 -16.48 15.61
CA ASN A 79 -8.94 -17.13 14.52
C ASN A 79 -8.69 -16.43 13.17
N GLU A 80 -9.31 -16.94 12.10
CA GLU A 80 -9.15 -16.47 10.70
C GLU A 80 -9.59 -15.02 10.44
N ASN A 81 -10.36 -14.40 11.34
CA ASN A 81 -10.68 -12.97 11.32
C ASN A 81 -10.05 -12.24 12.51
N PRO A 82 -8.70 -12.14 12.54
CA PRO A 82 -7.94 -11.80 13.74
C PRO A 82 -7.94 -10.30 14.04
N THR A 83 -8.84 -9.79 14.89
CA THR A 83 -8.83 -8.36 15.30
C THR A 83 -8.90 -8.14 16.81
N GLU A 84 -9.20 -9.18 17.57
CA GLU A 84 -9.46 -9.11 19.00
C GLU A 84 -8.20 -8.95 19.85
N VAL A 85 -7.01 -9.24 19.31
CA VAL A 85 -5.72 -9.06 20.02
C VAL A 85 -5.08 -7.73 19.64
N PHE A 86 -5.01 -7.42 18.35
CA PHE A 86 -4.41 -6.20 17.85
C PHE A 86 -4.95 -5.86 16.46
N GLU A 87 -5.25 -4.58 16.23
CA GLU A 87 -5.56 -4.05 14.91
C GLU A 87 -5.01 -2.63 14.80
N HIS A 88 -4.20 -2.36 13.77
CA HIS A 88 -3.71 -1.02 13.51
C HIS A 88 -3.33 -0.81 12.04
N ILE A 89 -3.47 0.44 11.60
CA ILE A 89 -2.94 0.92 10.32
C ILE A 89 -1.77 1.86 10.61
N PHE A 90 -0.56 1.42 10.27
CA PHE A 90 0.65 2.21 10.37
C PHE A 90 0.83 3.04 9.09
N ILE A 91 1.14 4.32 9.23
CA ILE A 91 1.63 5.12 8.11
C ILE A 91 3.08 4.70 7.84
N TYR A 92 3.40 4.44 6.57
CA TYR A 92 4.73 4.03 6.16
C TYR A 92 5.77 5.10 6.51
N ASP A 93 6.90 4.70 7.09
CA ASP A 93 7.99 5.58 7.54
C ASP A 93 7.62 6.63 8.61
N GLN A 94 6.47 6.48 9.28
CA GLN A 94 6.12 7.35 10.40
C GLN A 94 6.85 6.94 11.69
N THR A 95 7.86 7.70 12.11
CA THR A 95 8.64 7.43 13.34
C THR A 95 8.20 8.26 14.56
N SER A 96 7.26 9.19 14.40
CA SER A 96 6.77 10.06 15.48
C SER A 96 5.25 10.26 15.42
N GLY A 97 4.65 10.64 16.55
CA GLY A 97 3.19 10.83 16.65
C GLY A 97 2.37 9.54 16.63
N LEU A 98 3.02 8.38 16.85
CA LEU A 98 2.35 7.09 17.00
C LEU A 98 1.66 7.01 18.37
N PRO A 99 0.56 6.24 18.49
CA PRO A 99 -0.04 5.90 19.78
C PRO A 99 0.96 5.30 20.76
N ASN A 100 0.72 5.49 22.06
CA ASN A 100 1.62 4.98 23.10
C ASN A 100 1.80 3.46 23.01
N GLY A 101 3.04 2.99 23.14
CA GLY A 101 3.41 1.58 23.02
C GLY A 101 3.66 1.11 21.58
N LEU A 102 3.25 1.88 20.57
CA LEU A 102 3.54 1.56 19.17
C LEU A 102 4.84 2.18 18.70
N SER A 103 5.53 1.49 17.81
CA SER A 103 6.73 2.01 17.16
C SER A 103 6.83 1.53 15.72
N PHE A 104 7.55 2.31 14.91
CA PHE A 104 7.90 1.94 13.55
C PHE A 104 9.39 2.14 13.38
N SER A 105 10.07 1.16 12.81
CA SER A 105 11.46 1.29 12.38
C SER A 105 11.68 0.51 11.09
N ARG A 106 12.56 1.03 10.24
CA ARG A 106 12.91 0.38 8.96
C ARG A 106 14.42 0.36 8.77
N SER A 107 14.93 -0.76 8.29
CA SER A 107 16.32 -0.96 7.90
C SER A 107 16.36 -1.67 6.55
N GLY A 108 16.60 -0.91 5.48
CA GLY A 108 16.46 -1.40 4.11
C GLY A 108 15.03 -1.87 3.82
N VAL A 109 14.91 -3.14 3.42
CA VAL A 109 13.64 -3.83 3.11
C VAL A 109 12.91 -4.37 4.33
N THR A 110 13.55 -4.37 5.50
CA THR A 110 12.98 -4.92 6.74
C THR A 110 12.34 -3.81 7.56
N ILE A 111 11.10 -4.01 7.97
CA ILE A 111 10.35 -3.12 8.84
C ILE A 111 10.01 -3.86 10.13
N ASN A 112 10.13 -3.17 11.26
CA ASN A 112 9.69 -3.66 12.55
C ASN A 112 8.66 -2.70 13.13
N LEU A 113 7.49 -3.25 13.42
CA LEU A 113 6.38 -2.58 14.09
C LEU A 113 6.33 -3.03 15.54
N GLY A 114 6.56 -2.11 16.47
CA GLY A 114 6.30 -2.36 17.89
C GLY A 114 4.80 -2.31 18.13
N LEU A 115 4.27 -3.35 18.77
CA LEU A 115 2.83 -3.52 19.02
C LEU A 115 2.44 -3.13 20.45
N GLY A 116 3.44 -2.80 21.29
CA GLY A 116 3.24 -2.62 22.71
C GLY A 116 2.85 -3.93 23.40
N THR A 117 2.09 -3.80 24.48
CA THR A 117 1.57 -4.96 25.23
C THR A 117 0.40 -5.57 24.48
N ILE A 118 0.48 -6.86 24.17
CA ILE A 118 -0.59 -7.63 23.53
C ILE A 118 -0.98 -8.85 24.39
N THR A 119 -2.23 -9.28 24.23
CA THR A 119 -2.78 -10.44 24.94
C THR A 119 -2.01 -11.73 24.56
N PRO A 120 -1.50 -12.50 25.53
CA PRO A 120 -0.80 -13.75 25.27
C PRO A 120 -1.79 -14.82 24.77
N LEU A 121 -1.47 -15.49 23.66
CA LEU A 121 -2.17 -16.65 23.11
C LEU A 121 -1.17 -17.76 22.83
N ASN A 122 -1.66 -19.00 22.77
CA ASN A 122 -0.83 -20.15 22.36
C ASN A 122 -0.57 -20.17 20.85
N ILE A 123 -1.49 -19.59 20.08
CA ILE A 123 -1.47 -19.53 18.63
C ILE A 123 -2.03 -18.16 18.24
N TYR A 124 -1.34 -17.50 17.33
CA TYR A 124 -1.75 -16.24 16.73
C TYR A 124 -2.06 -16.46 15.25
N HIS A 125 -3.24 -16.02 14.84
CA HIS A 125 -3.57 -15.79 13.45
C HIS A 125 -3.22 -14.34 13.13
N VAL A 126 -2.42 -14.14 12.09
CA VAL A 126 -1.91 -12.82 11.70
C VAL A 126 -2.22 -12.58 10.25
N LYS A 127 -2.73 -11.40 9.93
CA LYS A 127 -2.86 -10.94 8.55
C LYS A 127 -2.38 -9.50 8.41
N THR A 128 -1.70 -9.24 7.31
CA THR A 128 -1.22 -7.91 6.98
C THR A 128 -1.40 -7.63 5.50
N ARG A 129 -1.61 -6.36 5.14
CA ARG A 129 -1.65 -5.91 3.75
C ARG A 129 -1.09 -4.51 3.63
N LEU A 130 -0.64 -4.18 2.43
CA LEU A 130 -0.03 -2.89 2.15
C LEU A 130 -0.99 -2.04 1.33
N LYS A 131 -0.94 -0.73 1.54
CA LYS A 131 -1.59 0.24 0.66
C LYS A 131 -0.55 0.98 -0.14
N ASN A 132 -0.81 1.16 -1.43
CA ASN A 132 0.04 1.98 -2.26
C ASN A 132 -0.33 3.48 -2.17
N GLY A 133 0.56 4.37 -2.62
CA GLY A 133 0.30 5.80 -2.66
C GLY A 133 -0.83 6.22 -3.61
N SER A 134 -1.33 5.30 -4.46
CA SER A 134 -2.53 5.50 -5.29
C SER A 134 -3.83 5.16 -4.55
N GLY A 135 -3.74 4.60 -3.34
CA GLY A 135 -4.87 4.24 -2.48
C GLY A 135 -5.33 2.78 -2.58
N ASP A 136 -4.72 1.98 -3.45
CA ASP A 136 -5.09 0.58 -3.66
C ASP A 136 -4.40 -0.33 -2.64
N TRP A 137 -5.13 -1.32 -2.14
CA TRP A 137 -4.63 -2.31 -1.19
C TRP A 137 -4.07 -3.55 -1.92
N SER A 138 -3.09 -4.21 -1.31
CA SER A 138 -2.64 -5.54 -1.69
C SER A 138 -3.67 -6.59 -1.27
N ASP A 139 -3.48 -7.82 -1.76
CA ASP A 139 -4.09 -8.98 -1.11
C ASP A 139 -3.51 -9.18 0.31
N TRP A 140 -4.24 -9.90 1.15
CA TRP A 140 -3.80 -10.24 2.50
C TRP A 140 -2.64 -11.23 2.44
N TYR A 141 -1.59 -10.94 3.21
CA TYR A 141 -0.54 -11.87 3.58
C TYR A 141 -0.88 -12.44 4.95
N GLU A 142 -1.04 -13.75 5.05
CA GLU A 142 -1.58 -14.42 6.23
C GLU A 142 -0.66 -15.54 6.68
N PHE A 143 -0.50 -15.68 8.00
CA PHE A 143 0.22 -16.80 8.59
C PHE A 143 -0.26 -17.08 10.02
N VAL A 144 0.16 -18.22 10.55
CA VAL A 144 -0.08 -18.64 11.92
C VAL A 144 1.27 -18.70 12.65
N GLY A 145 1.38 -18.00 13.78
CA GLY A 145 2.58 -17.95 14.62
C GLY A 145 2.31 -18.45 16.03
N ASN A 146 3.38 -18.86 16.74
CA ASN A 146 3.33 -19.30 18.14
C ASN A 146 4.40 -18.62 19.00
#